data_AF-A0A7J2UVU6-F1
#
_entry.id   AF-A0A7J2UVU6-F1
#
_cell.length_a   1.000
_cell.length_b   1.000
_cell.length_c   1.000
_cell.angle_alpha   90.00
_cell.angle_beta   90.00
_cell.angle_gamma   90.00
#
_symmetry.space_group_name_H-M   'P 1'
#
loop_
_entity.id
_entity.type
_entity.pdbx_description
1 polymer ?
#
loop_
_entity_poly.entity_id
_entity_poly.type
_entity_poly.pdbx_seq_one_letter_code
_entity_poly.pdbx_strand_id
1 'polypeptide(L)'
;MNTNKNIGIWLAGVVYFVVVPLFLVIVFVFSESLKESLLLYPKSPTFLSMLGSNFLHTDLSHLLSNLVLYLVLMVCIFSFDALTNKTMLYANMLLMFLLLPFVASFANVVGLSFIGVNLPCYGFSAVVAGVFGYLAFSLLHYIKEYHAVRFERSIFQLLWFILYINLALISVIYGFYLRAVLLCVLIGLSFYYTYQDLG
;
A
#
# COMPACT_ATOMS: atom_id res chain seq x y z
N MET A 1 10.06 -20.04 -25.61
CA MET A 1 9.53 -19.45 -24.36
C MET A 1 10.20 -20.16 -23.19
N ASN A 2 10.93 -19.43 -22.33
CA ASN A 2 11.77 -20.02 -21.29
C ASN A 2 10.94 -20.28 -20.02
N THR A 3 10.59 -21.55 -19.75
CA THR A 3 9.68 -21.99 -18.68
C THR A 3 10.13 -21.55 -17.28
N ASN A 4 11.43 -21.42 -17.04
CA ASN A 4 11.99 -20.95 -15.77
C ASN A 4 11.67 -19.47 -15.46
N LYS A 5 11.46 -18.61 -16.47
CA LYS A 5 11.10 -17.19 -16.25
C LYS A 5 9.67 -17.01 -15.73
N ASN A 6 8.80 -18.01 -15.86
CA ASN A 6 7.41 -17.94 -15.43
C ASN A 6 7.16 -18.52 -14.04
N ILE A 7 7.97 -19.45 -13.54
CA ILE A 7 7.77 -20.03 -12.20
C ILE A 7 7.83 -18.97 -11.10
N GLY A 8 8.78 -18.04 -11.17
CA GLY A 8 8.91 -16.98 -10.16
C GLY A 8 7.69 -16.07 -10.05
N ILE A 9 7.02 -15.78 -11.17
CA ILE A 9 5.80 -14.97 -11.12
C ILE A 9 4.62 -15.78 -10.57
N TRP A 10 4.47 -17.06 -10.93
CA TRP A 10 3.44 -17.92 -10.33
C TRP A 10 3.60 -18.08 -8.82
N LEU A 11 4.83 -18.29 -8.35
CA LEU A 11 5.13 -18.36 -6.92
C LEU A 11 4.80 -17.04 -6.21
N ALA A 12 5.16 -15.90 -6.80
CA ALA A 12 4.78 -14.60 -6.27
C ALA A 12 3.26 -14.41 -6.22
N GLY A 13 2.55 -14.90 -7.24
CA GLY A 13 1.08 -14.92 -7.26
C GLY A 13 0.51 -15.73 -6.09
N VAL A 14 1.02 -16.94 -5.85
CA VAL A 14 0.62 -17.75 -4.69
C VAL A 14 0.91 -17.01 -3.38
N VAL A 15 2.08 -16.37 -3.26
CA VAL A 15 2.43 -15.62 -2.04
C VAL A 15 1.45 -14.47 -1.80
N TYR A 16 1.22 -13.61 -2.80
CA TYR A 16 0.43 -12.40 -2.60
C TYR A 16 -1.08 -12.65 -2.58
N PHE A 17 -1.60 -13.62 -3.35
CA PHE A 17 -3.04 -13.88 -3.42
C PHE A 17 -3.52 -15.01 -2.50
N VAL A 18 -2.63 -15.84 -1.95
CA VAL A 18 -3.00 -16.95 -1.07
C VAL A 18 -2.31 -16.85 0.29
N VAL A 19 -0.98 -16.78 0.32
CA VAL A 19 -0.22 -16.82 1.58
C VAL A 19 -0.51 -15.58 2.44
N VAL A 20 -0.50 -14.38 1.85
CA VAL A 20 -0.77 -13.14 2.59
C VAL A 20 -2.21 -13.12 3.15
N PRO A 21 -3.28 -13.36 2.35
CA PRO A 21 -4.63 -13.49 2.87
C PRO A 21 -4.77 -14.53 3.97
N LEU A 22 -4.20 -15.72 3.77
CA LEU A 22 -4.27 -16.80 4.74
C LEU A 22 -3.55 -16.42 6.05
N PHE A 23 -2.40 -15.77 5.94
CA PHE A 23 -1.66 -15.25 7.09
C PHE A 23 -2.49 -14.24 7.89
N LEU A 24 -3.17 -13.30 7.24
CA LEU A 24 -4.05 -12.34 7.91
C LEU A 24 -5.22 -13.03 8.64
N VAL A 25 -5.82 -14.04 8.01
CA VAL A 25 -6.89 -14.84 8.64
C VAL A 25 -6.35 -15.62 9.85
N ILE A 26 -5.17 -16.22 9.74
CA ILE A 26 -4.51 -16.94 10.84
C ILE A 26 -4.26 -15.99 12.02
N VAL A 27 -3.68 -14.81 11.77
CA VAL A 27 -3.41 -13.80 12.80
C VAL A 27 -4.72 -13.29 13.45
N PHE A 28 -5.80 -13.18 12.67
CA PHE A 28 -7.10 -12.76 13.19
C PHE A 28 -7.68 -13.74 14.22
N VAL A 29 -7.48 -15.05 14.04
CA VAL A 29 -7.97 -16.10 14.94
C VAL A 29 -7.02 -16.44 16.09
N PHE A 30 -5.89 -15.72 16.23
CA PHE A 30 -5.01 -15.88 17.39
C PHE A 30 -5.77 -15.70 18.71
N SER A 31 -5.32 -16.42 19.74
CA SER A 31 -5.80 -16.22 21.10
C SER A 31 -5.48 -14.81 21.59
N GLU A 32 -6.29 -14.29 22.50
CA GLU A 32 -6.07 -12.96 23.09
C GLU A 32 -4.66 -12.80 23.67
N SER A 33 -4.14 -13.85 24.33
CA SER A 33 -2.76 -13.88 24.84
C SER A 33 -1.69 -13.64 23.78
N LEU A 34 -1.86 -14.19 22.57
CA LEU A 34 -0.93 -13.97 21.47
C LEU A 34 -1.10 -12.56 20.89
N LYS A 35 -2.34 -12.08 20.74
CA LYS A 35 -2.63 -10.72 20.27
C LYS A 35 -2.04 -9.66 21.19
N GLU A 36 -2.14 -9.84 22.51
CA GLU A 36 -1.57 -8.91 23.51
C GLU A 36 -0.07 -8.68 23.31
N SER A 37 0.70 -9.72 23.00
CA SER A 37 2.14 -9.61 22.73
C SER A 37 2.50 -8.84 21.44
N LEU A 38 1.54 -8.74 20.51
CA LEU A 38 1.71 -8.08 19.22
C LEU A 38 1.09 -6.67 19.20
N LEU A 39 0.27 -6.31 20.18
CA LEU A 39 -0.39 -5.02 20.27
C LEU A 39 0.62 -3.89 20.54
N LEU A 40 0.50 -2.81 19.77
CA LEU A 40 1.36 -1.64 19.92
C LEU A 40 0.69 -0.62 20.84
N TYR A 41 1.31 -0.41 22.00
CA TYR A 41 1.02 0.72 22.88
C TYR A 41 2.10 1.79 22.71
N PRO A 42 1.76 3.03 22.30
CA PRO A 42 2.73 4.09 22.03
C PRO A 42 3.72 4.38 23.17
N LYS A 43 3.29 4.25 24.44
CA LYS A 43 4.14 4.48 25.62
C LYS A 43 5.04 3.31 25.98
N SER A 44 4.83 2.13 25.41
CA SER A 44 5.60 0.91 25.68
C SER A 44 5.78 0.08 24.41
N PRO A 45 6.43 0.64 23.37
CA PRO A 45 6.62 -0.07 22.11
C PRO A 45 7.68 -1.16 22.27
N THR A 46 7.45 -2.31 21.64
CA THR A 46 8.45 -3.36 21.46
C THR A 46 8.71 -3.55 19.98
N PHE A 47 9.87 -4.10 19.62
CA PHE A 47 10.18 -4.38 18.22
C PHE A 47 9.12 -5.30 17.59
N LEU A 48 8.68 -6.32 18.33
CA LEU A 48 7.66 -7.26 17.87
C LEU A 48 6.30 -6.57 17.71
N SER A 49 5.89 -5.71 18.64
CA SER A 49 4.60 -5.01 18.52
C SER A 49 4.60 -3.95 17.42
N MET A 50 5.74 -3.31 17.13
CA MET A 50 5.86 -2.39 15.99
C MET A 50 5.63 -3.08 14.65
N LEU A 51 6.01 -4.35 14.50
CA LEU A 51 5.72 -5.12 13.29
C LEU A 51 4.34 -5.78 13.36
N GLY A 52 4.08 -6.55 14.41
CA GLY A 52 2.92 -7.43 14.56
C GLY A 52 1.58 -6.70 14.60
N SER A 53 1.52 -5.50 15.20
CA SER A 53 0.30 -4.71 15.27
C SER A 53 -0.31 -4.38 13.91
N ASN A 54 0.53 -4.25 12.87
CA ASN A 54 0.07 -3.99 11.50
C ASN A 54 -0.63 -5.19 10.87
N PHE A 55 -0.65 -6.37 11.50
CA PHE A 55 -1.35 -7.55 10.98
C PHE A 55 -2.57 -7.94 11.84
N LEU A 56 -2.74 -7.30 13.00
CA LEU A 56 -3.90 -7.46 13.87
C LEU A 56 -5.11 -6.66 13.36
N HIS A 57 -6.32 -7.14 13.67
CA HIS A 57 -7.58 -6.48 13.33
C HIS A 57 -8.55 -6.52 14.52
N THR A 58 -9.35 -5.47 14.66
CA THR A 58 -10.40 -5.31 15.70
C THR A 58 -11.50 -6.34 15.57
N ASP A 59 -11.96 -6.53 14.33
CA ASP A 59 -13.19 -7.21 14.00
C ASP A 59 -13.13 -7.72 12.56
N LEU A 60 -14.11 -8.54 12.20
CA LEU A 60 -14.19 -9.15 10.88
C LEU A 60 -14.38 -8.10 9.77
N SER A 61 -15.12 -7.01 10.03
CA SER A 61 -15.35 -5.97 9.03
C SER A 61 -14.06 -5.22 8.70
N HIS A 62 -13.24 -4.92 9.71
CA HIS A 62 -11.92 -4.30 9.54
C HIS A 62 -10.95 -5.23 8.79
N LEU A 63 -10.96 -6.54 9.08
CA LEU A 63 -10.17 -7.51 8.32
C LEU A 63 -10.62 -7.55 6.85
N LEU A 64 -11.92 -7.68 6.60
CA LEU A 64 -12.47 -7.83 5.25
C LEU A 64 -12.24 -6.57 4.41
N SER A 65 -12.39 -5.36 4.98
CA SER A 65 -12.15 -4.11 4.24
C SER A 65 -10.70 -3.98 3.79
N ASN A 66 -9.74 -4.29 4.66
CA ASN A 66 -8.32 -4.31 4.32
C ASN A 66 -8.00 -5.41 3.30
N LEU A 67 -8.53 -6.62 3.50
CA LEU A 67 -8.25 -7.76 2.63
C LEU A 67 -8.79 -7.56 1.21
N VAL A 68 -10.03 -7.10 1.07
CA VAL A 68 -10.64 -6.82 -0.24
C VAL A 68 -9.87 -5.72 -0.96
N LEU A 69 -9.58 -4.62 -0.28
CA LEU A 69 -8.83 -3.52 -0.89
C LEU A 69 -7.42 -3.97 -1.29
N TYR A 70 -6.71 -4.69 -0.43
CA TYR A 70 -5.43 -5.30 -0.75
C TYR A 70 -5.50 -6.17 -2.02
N LEU A 71 -6.45 -7.10 -2.11
CA LEU A 71 -6.59 -8.01 -3.24
C LEU A 71 -6.88 -7.26 -4.55
N VAL A 72 -7.78 -6.27 -4.53
CA VAL A 72 -8.07 -5.43 -5.71
C VAL A 72 -6.81 -4.71 -6.18
N LEU A 73 -6.06 -4.09 -5.27
CA LEU A 73 -4.83 -3.38 -5.62
C LEU A 73 -3.76 -4.35 -6.16
N MET A 74 -3.64 -5.53 -5.55
CA MET A 74 -2.68 -6.54 -6.01
C MET A 74 -3.01 -7.06 -7.39
N VAL A 75 -4.29 -7.24 -7.77
CA VAL A 75 -4.64 -7.63 -9.15
C VAL A 75 -4.10 -6.60 -10.15
N CYS A 76 -4.29 -5.31 -9.87
CA CYS A 76 -3.81 -4.24 -10.74
C CYS A 76 -2.27 -4.19 -10.82
N ILE A 77 -1.59 -4.14 -9.66
CA ILE A 77 -0.13 -4.11 -9.58
C ILE A 77 0.48 -5.32 -10.27
N PHE A 78 -0.05 -6.51 -9.98
CA PHE A 78 0.48 -7.75 -10.52
C PHE A 78 0.30 -7.80 -12.04
N SER A 79 -0.79 -7.25 -12.59
CA SER A 79 -0.99 -7.14 -14.03
C SER A 79 0.05 -6.22 -14.69
N PHE A 80 0.40 -5.11 -14.06
CA PHE A 80 1.37 -4.15 -14.58
C PHE A 80 2.82 -4.63 -14.45
N ASP A 81 3.21 -5.07 -13.26
CA ASP A 81 4.60 -5.42 -12.96
C ASP A 81 5.00 -6.81 -13.43
N ALA A 82 4.05 -7.76 -13.54
CA ALA A 82 4.35 -9.08 -14.12
C ALA A 82 4.78 -8.95 -15.59
N LEU A 83 4.23 -7.95 -16.29
CA LEU A 83 4.50 -7.66 -17.70
C LEU A 83 5.77 -6.82 -17.90
N THR A 84 6.14 -5.99 -16.92
CA THR A 84 7.24 -5.01 -17.07
C THR A 84 8.45 -5.31 -16.21
N ASN A 85 8.31 -5.46 -14.89
CA ASN A 85 9.45 -5.60 -13.98
C ASN A 85 9.14 -6.39 -12.70
N LYS A 86 9.39 -7.69 -12.77
CA LYS A 86 9.16 -8.64 -11.66
C LYS A 86 10.04 -8.35 -10.42
N THR A 87 11.27 -7.90 -10.63
CA THR A 87 12.19 -7.59 -9.52
C THR A 87 11.67 -6.41 -8.69
N MET A 88 11.08 -5.43 -9.36
CA MET A 88 10.49 -4.26 -8.71
C MET A 88 9.29 -4.64 -7.86
N LEU A 89 8.41 -5.51 -8.37
CA LEU A 89 7.31 -6.09 -7.59
C LEU A 89 7.82 -6.73 -6.29
N TYR A 90 8.83 -7.61 -6.39
CA TYR A 90 9.34 -8.34 -5.23
C TYR A 90 9.96 -7.42 -4.18
N ALA A 91 10.81 -6.48 -4.62
CA ALA A 91 11.48 -5.55 -3.74
C ALA A 91 10.48 -4.62 -3.03
N ASN A 92 9.53 -4.05 -3.76
CA ASN A 92 8.55 -3.13 -3.17
C ASN A 92 7.60 -3.87 -2.24
N MET A 93 7.08 -5.05 -2.60
CA MET A 93 6.22 -5.80 -1.69
C MET A 93 6.95 -6.21 -0.41
N LEU A 94 8.23 -6.62 -0.50
CA LEU A 94 9.04 -6.91 0.68
C LEU A 94 9.18 -5.68 1.59
N LEU A 95 9.44 -4.51 1.02
CA LEU A 95 9.51 -3.26 1.76
C LEU A 95 8.16 -2.89 2.39
N MET A 96 7.05 -3.08 1.68
CA MET A 96 5.70 -2.81 2.19
C MET A 96 5.30 -3.74 3.33
N PHE A 97 5.75 -4.99 3.34
CA PHE A 97 5.44 -5.95 4.41
C PHE A 97 6.39 -5.88 5.61
N LEU A 98 7.63 -5.40 5.43
CA LEU A 98 8.62 -5.37 6.50
C LEU A 98 8.91 -3.95 6.98
N LEU A 99 9.33 -3.06 6.08
CA LEU A 99 9.78 -1.72 6.46
C LEU A 99 8.62 -0.79 6.78
N LEU A 100 7.55 -0.81 5.98
CA LEU A 100 6.43 0.11 6.16
C LEU A 100 5.71 -0.07 7.51
N PRO A 101 5.49 -1.29 8.04
CA PRO A 101 4.99 -1.47 9.40
C PRO A 101 5.83 -0.75 10.46
N PHE A 102 7.17 -0.83 10.38
CA PHE A 102 8.03 -0.12 11.32
C PHE A 102 7.90 1.40 11.19
N VAL A 103 7.86 1.92 9.96
CA VAL A 103 7.70 3.36 9.71
C VAL A 103 6.35 3.86 10.24
N ALA A 104 5.26 3.14 9.96
CA ALA A 104 3.92 3.48 10.44
C ALA A 104 3.83 3.42 11.97
N SER A 105 4.35 2.36 12.58
CA SER A 105 4.40 2.21 14.03
C SER A 105 5.26 3.27 14.70
N PHE A 106 6.40 3.64 14.11
CA PHE A 106 7.24 4.72 14.62
C PHE A 106 6.52 6.07 14.55
N ALA A 107 5.83 6.36 13.45
CA ALA A 107 5.01 7.57 13.33
C ALA A 107 3.91 7.63 14.39
N ASN A 108 3.23 6.50 14.65
CA ASN A 108 2.24 6.40 15.72
C ASN A 108 2.86 6.60 17.11
N VAL A 109 4.01 5.97 17.39
CA VAL A 109 4.71 6.13 18.68
C VAL A 109 5.09 7.59 18.91
N VAL A 110 5.75 8.23 17.95
CA VAL A 110 6.19 9.63 18.08
C VAL A 110 4.98 10.57 18.18
N GLY A 111 4.01 10.43 17.28
CA GLY A 111 2.85 11.30 17.21
C GLY A 111 1.93 11.20 18.43
N LEU A 112 1.60 9.98 18.86
CA LEU A 112 0.67 9.75 19.97
C LEU A 112 1.33 9.96 21.33
N SER A 113 2.61 9.62 21.47
CA SER A 113 3.35 9.90 22.70
C SER A 113 3.50 11.40 22.93
N PHE A 114 3.68 12.19 21.86
CA PHE A 114 3.76 13.65 21.94
C PHE A 114 2.50 14.28 22.52
N ILE A 115 1.32 13.74 22.18
CA ILE A 115 0.01 14.21 22.69
C ILE A 115 -0.46 13.43 23.94
N GLY A 116 0.39 12.56 24.51
CA GLY A 116 0.11 11.82 25.74
C GLY A 116 -0.87 10.65 25.61
N VAL A 117 -1.28 10.28 24.40
CA VAL A 117 -2.26 9.22 24.11
C VAL A 117 -1.57 7.85 24.09
N ASN A 118 -2.18 6.85 24.77
CA ASN A 118 -1.67 5.47 24.82
C ASN A 118 -2.73 4.45 24.39
N LEU A 119 -3.47 4.76 23.33
CA LEU A 119 -4.43 3.83 22.76
C LEU A 119 -3.72 2.79 21.90
N PRO A 120 -4.18 1.52 21.92
CA PRO A 120 -3.59 0.48 21.12
C PRO A 120 -3.76 0.80 19.63
N CYS A 121 -2.65 0.74 18.88
CA CYS A 121 -2.61 0.97 17.44
C CYS A 121 -2.43 -0.36 16.73
N TYR A 122 -3.29 -0.67 15.76
CA TYR A 122 -3.22 -1.91 14.99
C TYR A 122 -4.06 -1.80 13.72
N GLY A 123 -3.73 -2.63 12.72
CA GLY A 123 -4.44 -2.68 11.44
C GLY A 123 -3.51 -2.78 10.25
N PHE A 124 -3.93 -3.55 9.25
CA PHE A 124 -3.21 -3.72 7.99
C PHE A 124 -3.34 -2.53 7.03
N SER A 125 -4.13 -1.53 7.40
CA SER A 125 -4.40 -0.33 6.60
C SER A 125 -3.15 0.45 6.19
N ALA A 126 -2.10 0.48 7.03
CA ALA A 126 -0.83 1.12 6.66
C ALA A 126 -0.18 0.42 5.46
N VAL A 127 -0.15 -0.92 5.47
CA VAL A 127 0.37 -1.72 4.34
C VAL A 127 -0.52 -1.54 3.12
N VAL A 128 -1.85 -1.59 3.27
CA VAL A 128 -2.79 -1.36 2.18
C VAL A 128 -2.59 0.03 1.55
N ALA A 129 -2.40 1.07 2.36
CA ALA A 129 -2.11 2.41 1.88
C ALA A 129 -0.76 2.50 1.14
N GLY A 130 0.26 1.78 1.61
CA GLY A 130 1.54 1.66 0.92
C GLY A 130 1.42 0.95 -0.43
N VAL A 131 0.69 -0.16 -0.47
CA VAL A 131 0.37 -0.89 -1.71
C VAL A 131 -0.44 0.00 -2.66
N PHE A 132 -1.38 0.79 -2.15
CA PHE A 132 -2.11 1.77 -2.94
C PHE A 132 -1.18 2.84 -3.55
N GLY A 133 -0.27 3.41 -2.76
CA GLY A 133 0.73 4.33 -3.27
C GLY A 133 1.63 3.70 -4.33
N TYR A 134 1.99 2.42 -4.14
CA TYR A 134 2.77 1.66 -5.10
C TYR A 134 2.04 1.39 -6.41
N LEU A 135 0.72 1.18 -6.39
CA LEU A 135 -0.08 1.02 -7.61
C LEU A 135 0.10 2.18 -8.58
N ALA A 136 0.12 3.42 -8.08
CA ALA A 136 0.31 4.58 -8.94
C ALA A 136 1.68 4.54 -9.64
N PHE A 137 2.74 4.19 -8.89
CA PHE A 137 4.08 4.03 -9.47
C PHE A 137 4.16 2.86 -10.47
N SER A 138 3.54 1.71 -10.15
CA SER A 138 3.48 0.53 -11.02
C SER A 138 2.75 0.83 -12.34
N LEU A 139 1.61 1.52 -12.30
CA LEU A 139 0.88 1.97 -13.48
C LEU A 139 1.74 2.87 -14.38
N LEU A 140 2.47 3.80 -13.77
CA LEU A 140 3.31 4.74 -14.52
C LEU A 140 4.52 4.05 -15.14
N HIS A 141 5.14 3.12 -14.42
CA HIS A 141 6.20 2.27 -14.97
C HIS A 141 5.67 1.44 -16.15
N TYR A 142 4.46 0.89 -16.02
CA TYR A 142 3.79 0.19 -17.11
C TYR A 142 3.59 1.10 -18.33
N ILE A 143 3.06 2.31 -18.17
CA ILE A 143 2.87 3.26 -19.28
C ILE A 143 4.22 3.59 -19.93
N LYS A 144 5.24 3.88 -19.13
CA LYS A 144 6.57 4.24 -19.64
C LYS A 144 7.21 3.09 -20.44
N GLU A 145 7.28 1.91 -19.86
CA GLU A 145 8.04 0.79 -20.44
C GLU A 145 7.23 0.04 -21.52
N TYR A 146 5.93 -0.16 -21.30
CA TYR A 146 5.09 -0.92 -22.23
C TYR A 146 4.65 -0.05 -23.43
N HIS A 147 4.34 1.23 -23.22
CA HIS A 147 3.94 2.14 -24.30
C HIS A 147 5.09 3.04 -24.80
N ALA A 148 6.32 2.82 -24.32
CA ALA A 148 7.54 3.55 -24.72
C ALA A 148 7.43 5.09 -24.59
N VAL A 149 6.62 5.56 -23.64
CA VAL A 149 6.38 6.98 -23.39
C VAL A 149 7.60 7.62 -22.72
N ARG A 150 8.13 8.71 -23.29
CA ARG A 150 9.23 9.48 -22.69
C ARG A 150 8.68 10.70 -21.96
N PHE A 151 8.81 10.73 -20.64
CA PHE A 151 8.49 11.92 -19.86
C PHE A 151 9.68 12.89 -19.89
N GLU A 152 9.69 13.85 -20.80
CA GLU A 152 10.79 14.82 -20.96
C GLU A 152 10.88 15.82 -19.79
N ARG A 153 9.75 16.13 -19.14
CA ARG A 153 9.67 17.00 -17.96
C ARG A 153 8.95 16.33 -16.79
N SER A 154 9.78 15.77 -15.92
CA SER A 154 9.60 15.73 -14.46
C SER A 154 8.97 14.48 -13.82
N ILE A 155 9.84 13.78 -13.11
CA ILE A 155 9.48 12.97 -11.93
C ILE A 155 8.62 13.77 -10.93
N PHE A 156 8.66 15.11 -10.95
CA PHE A 156 7.83 15.97 -10.11
C PHE A 156 6.36 15.95 -10.51
N GLN A 157 5.99 16.05 -11.80
CA GLN A 157 4.60 15.87 -12.25
C GLN A 157 4.09 14.49 -11.85
N LEU A 158 4.95 13.46 -11.94
CA LEU A 158 4.67 12.11 -11.47
C LEU A 158 4.35 12.06 -9.97
N LEU A 159 5.20 12.68 -9.16
CA LEU A 159 5.04 12.75 -7.70
C LEU A 159 3.78 13.55 -7.32
N TRP A 160 3.46 14.62 -8.05
CA TRP A 160 2.23 15.41 -7.86
C TRP A 160 0.99 14.60 -8.23
N PHE A 161 1.01 13.86 -9.34
CA PHE A 161 -0.09 12.99 -9.74
C PHE A 161 -0.35 11.90 -8.69
N ILE A 162 0.71 11.23 -8.24
CA ILE A 162 0.65 10.23 -7.15
C ILE A 162 0.06 10.89 -5.89
N LEU A 163 0.55 12.07 -5.49
CA LEU A 163 0.05 12.79 -4.32
C LEU A 163 -1.44 13.13 -4.46
N TYR A 164 -1.88 13.67 -5.60
CA TYR A 164 -3.28 14.06 -5.79
C TYR A 164 -4.23 12.86 -5.79
N ILE A 165 -3.86 11.73 -6.40
CA ILE A 165 -4.63 10.49 -6.31
C ILE A 165 -4.77 10.03 -4.86
N ASN A 166 -3.66 9.99 -4.11
CA ASN A 166 -3.66 9.57 -2.72
C ASN A 166 -4.54 10.48 -1.85
N LEU A 167 -4.41 11.80 -1.99
CA LEU A 167 -5.22 12.76 -1.26
C LEU A 167 -6.70 12.68 -1.65
N ALA A 168 -7.02 12.47 -2.94
CA ALA A 168 -8.40 12.38 -3.41
C ALA A 168 -9.09 11.19 -2.77
N LEU A 169 -8.39 10.05 -2.73
CA LEU A 169 -8.90 8.82 -2.17
C LEU A 169 -9.09 8.91 -0.65
N ILE A 170 -8.10 9.44 0.08
CA ILE A 170 -8.25 9.74 1.52
C ILE A 170 -9.47 10.64 1.73
N SER A 171 -9.63 11.66 0.89
CA SER A 171 -10.79 12.55 0.99
C SER A 171 -12.11 11.81 0.78
N VAL A 172 -12.19 10.84 -0.14
CA VAL A 172 -13.39 10.00 -0.32
C VAL A 172 -13.63 9.10 0.90
N ILE A 173 -12.60 8.41 1.37
CA ILE A 173 -12.69 7.45 2.49
C ILE A 173 -13.19 8.12 3.78
N TYR A 174 -12.70 9.34 4.06
CA TYR A 174 -13.08 10.09 5.25
C TYR A 174 -14.29 11.03 5.04
N GLY A 175 -15.00 10.91 3.92
CA GLY A 175 -16.23 11.68 3.66
C GLY A 175 -16.03 13.16 3.28
N PHE A 176 -14.81 13.57 2.96
CA PHE A 176 -14.46 14.92 2.48
C PHE A 176 -14.66 15.06 0.96
N TYR A 177 -15.88 14.82 0.47
CA TYR A 177 -16.18 14.74 -0.96
C TYR A 177 -15.81 16.00 -1.77
N LEU A 178 -15.95 17.20 -1.19
CA LEU A 178 -15.55 18.45 -1.86
C LEU A 178 -14.04 18.51 -2.13
N ARG A 179 -13.22 18.01 -1.19
CA ARG A 179 -11.75 17.92 -1.36
C ARG A 179 -11.39 16.88 -2.42
N ALA A 180 -12.11 15.76 -2.45
CA ALA A 180 -11.93 14.73 -3.47
C ALA A 180 -12.19 15.28 -4.88
N VAL A 181 -13.26 16.06 -5.07
CA VAL A 181 -13.57 16.69 -6.37
C VAL A 181 -12.47 17.65 -6.81
N LEU A 182 -11.98 18.51 -5.92
CA LEU A 182 -10.88 19.44 -6.24
C LEU A 182 -9.60 18.70 -6.62
N LEU A 183 -9.30 17.58 -5.96
CA LEU A 183 -8.15 16.76 -6.27
C LEU A 183 -8.32 16.01 -7.60
N CYS A 184 -9.52 15.55 -7.95
CA CYS A 184 -9.81 15.02 -9.28
C CYS A 184 -9.56 16.04 -10.40
N VAL A 185 -9.87 17.33 -10.17
CA VAL A 185 -9.54 18.41 -11.11
C VAL A 185 -8.03 18.57 -11.26
N LEU A 186 -7.27 18.55 -10.16
CA LEU A 186 -5.80 18.62 -10.19
C LEU A 186 -5.17 17.40 -10.89
N ILE A 187 -5.74 16.21 -10.71
CA ILE A 187 -5.37 14.99 -11.45
C ILE A 187 -5.60 15.20 -12.95
N GLY A 188 -6.79 15.69 -13.33
CA GLY A 188 -7.12 15.96 -14.73
C GLY A 188 -6.21 17.00 -15.38
N LEU A 189 -5.89 18.08 -14.66
CA LEU A 189 -4.94 19.10 -15.11
C LEU A 189 -3.54 18.52 -15.28
N SER A 190 -3.07 17.73 -14.31
CA SER A 190 -1.78 17.04 -14.42
C SER A 190 -1.75 16.15 -15.67
N PHE A 191 -2.84 15.42 -15.94
CA PHE A 191 -2.95 14.57 -17.12
C PHE A 191 -2.95 15.38 -18.42
N TYR A 192 -3.68 16.51 -18.45
CA TYR A 192 -3.73 17.41 -19.61
C TYR A 192 -2.35 17.99 -19.95
N TYR A 193 -1.61 18.47 -18.95
CA TYR A 193 -0.26 18.99 -19.18
C TYR A 193 0.72 17.91 -19.59
N THR A 194 0.66 16.72 -18.97
CA THR A 194 1.47 15.57 -19.40
C THR A 194 1.13 15.13 -20.82
N TYR A 195 -0.14 15.19 -21.24
CA TYR A 195 -0.53 14.88 -22.62
C TYR A 195 0.00 15.90 -23.62
N GLN A 196 0.00 17.20 -23.28
CA GLN A 196 0.58 18.21 -24.16
C GLN A 196 2.09 18.07 -24.33
N ASP A 197 2.78 17.53 -23.32
CA ASP A 197 4.23 17.25 -23.39
C ASP A 197 4.57 16.01 -24.25
N LEU A 198 3.59 15.26 -24.76
CA LEU A 198 3.77 14.07 -25.61
C LEU A 198 3.62 14.33 -27.13
N GLY A 199 3.31 15.57 -27.53
CA GLY A 199 3.24 16.02 -28.93
C GLY A 199 4.46 16.85 -29.32
#